data_AF-A0A1I1K8N3-F1
#
_entry.id   AF-A0A1I1K8N3-F1
#
_cell.length_a   1.000
_cell.length_b   1.000
_cell.length_c   1.000
_cell.angle_alpha   90.00
_cell.angle_beta   90.00
_cell.angle_gamma   90.00
#
_symmetry.space_group_name_H-M   'P 1'
#
loop_
_entity.id
_entity.type
_entity.pdbx_description
1 polymer ?
#
loop_
_entity_poly.entity_id
_entity_poly.type
_entity_poly.pdbx_seq_one_letter_code
_entity_poly.pdbx_strand_id
1 'polypeptide(L)' 'MPKPRAKELVPDLENMIVSGQKKFVRYDNGVELYSVCDKTLRDWVRESGAEYKIGRMVLINTNILDEWLENFRTSKQY' A
#
# COMPACT_ATOMS: atom_id res chain seq x y z
N MET A 1 -1.05 21.47 28.69
CA MET A 1 -0.87 20.08 28.23
C MET A 1 -0.60 20.12 26.73
N PRO A 2 0.49 19.52 26.21
CA PRO A 2 0.61 19.35 24.77
C PRO A 2 -0.55 18.45 24.33
N LYS A 3 -1.37 18.93 23.38
CA LYS A 3 -2.46 18.12 22.82
C LYS A 3 -1.85 16.79 22.35
N PRO A 4 -2.46 15.62 22.66
CA PRO A 4 -2.06 14.40 21.98
C PRO A 4 -2.14 14.72 20.49
N ARG A 5 -1.08 14.41 19.74
CA ARG A 5 -1.10 14.51 18.28
C ARG A 5 -2.13 13.49 17.83
N ALA A 6 -3.41 13.87 17.89
CA ALA A 6 -4.46 13.23 17.14
C ALA A 6 -3.86 13.12 15.75
N LYS A 7 -3.73 11.90 15.25
CA LYS A 7 -3.50 11.70 13.83
C LYS A 7 -4.64 12.50 13.21
N GLU A 8 -4.35 13.69 12.69
CA GLU A 8 -5.25 14.33 11.76
C GLU A 8 -5.39 13.27 10.69
N LEU A 9 -6.49 12.52 10.77
CA LEU A 9 -6.95 11.65 9.72
C LEU A 9 -7.07 12.61 8.56
N VAL A 10 -5.99 12.73 7.79
CA VAL A 10 -5.99 13.42 6.51
C VAL A 10 -7.00 12.64 5.71
N PRO A 11 -8.26 13.12 5.59
CA PRO A 11 -9.37 12.31 5.10
C PRO A 11 -9.17 11.93 3.63
N ASP A 12 -8.19 12.55 2.98
CA ASP A 12 -7.88 12.39 1.58
C ASP A 12 -6.73 11.43 1.29
N LEU A 13 -6.19 10.69 2.26
CA LEU A 13 -5.15 9.72 1.90
C LEU A 13 -5.69 8.61 1.00
N GLU A 14 -6.88 8.10 1.31
CA GLU A 14 -7.61 7.14 0.47
C GLU A 14 -7.94 7.73 -0.91
N ASN A 15 -8.53 8.94 -0.95
CA ASN A 15 -8.88 9.62 -2.20
C ASN A 15 -7.66 9.96 -3.08
N MET A 16 -6.51 10.25 -2.47
CA MET A 16 -5.27 10.65 -3.17
C MET A 16 -4.47 9.44 -3.69
N ILE A 17 -4.66 8.26 -3.08
CA ILE A 17 -4.17 6.99 -3.61
C ILE A 17 -5.08 6.51 -4.76
N VAL A 18 -6.40 6.56 -4.58
CA VAL A 18 -7.39 6.21 -5.62
C VAL A 18 -7.29 7.13 -6.84
N SER A 19 -6.97 8.42 -6.66
CA SER A 19 -6.73 9.36 -7.77
C SER A 19 -5.34 9.24 -8.42
N GLY A 20 -4.51 8.28 -8.01
CA GLY A 20 -3.21 7.99 -8.64
C GLY A 20 -2.11 9.03 -8.36
N GLN A 21 -2.35 10.02 -7.49
CA GLN A 21 -1.36 11.05 -7.16
C GLN A 21 -0.31 10.59 -6.15
N LYS A 22 -0.62 9.62 -5.29
CA LYS A 22 0.35 9.02 -4.36
C LYS A 22 0.79 7.64 -4.82
N LYS A 23 1.98 7.60 -5.42
CA LYS A 23 2.64 6.35 -5.85
C LYS A 23 3.21 5.51 -4.70
N PHE A 24 3.34 6.09 -3.50
CA PHE A 24 4.00 5.46 -2.36
C PHE A 24 3.10 5.42 -1.12
N VAL A 25 2.92 4.23 -0.58
CA VAL A 25 2.02 3.93 0.55
C VAL A 25 2.80 3.20 1.65
N ARG A 26 2.41 3.35 2.92
CA ARG A 26 3.00 2.58 4.04
C ARG A 26 2.22 1.28 4.24
N TYR A 27 2.81 0.29 4.90
CA TYR A 27 2.12 -0.98 5.22
C TYR A 27 0.74 -0.78 5.85
N ASP A 28 0.63 0.10 6.85
CA ASP A 28 -0.64 0.37 7.53
C ASP A 28 -1.76 0.78 6.56
N ASN A 29 -1.45 1.68 5.62
CA ASN A 29 -2.42 2.17 4.64
C ASN A 29 -2.64 1.16 3.48
N GLY A 30 -1.61 0.39 3.12
CA GLY A 30 -1.75 -0.63 2.07
C GLY A 30 -2.62 -1.80 2.53
N VAL A 31 -2.58 -2.13 3.82
CA VAL A 31 -3.46 -3.13 4.45
C VAL A 31 -4.92 -2.73 4.33
N GLU A 32 -5.21 -1.45 4.57
CA GLU A 32 -6.54 -0.86 4.42
C GLU A 32 -6.95 -0.81 2.94
N LEU A 33 -6.07 -0.33 2.06
CA LEU A 33 -6.31 -0.18 0.62
C LEU A 33 -6.72 -1.49 -0.07
N TYR A 34 -5.97 -2.57 0.17
CA TYR A 34 -6.25 -3.88 -0.43
C TYR A 34 -7.14 -4.76 0.47
N SER A 35 -7.49 -4.29 1.67
CA SER A 35 -8.25 -5.06 2.67
C SER A 35 -7.64 -6.45 2.94
N VAL A 36 -6.31 -6.52 3.07
CA VAL A 36 -5.54 -7.76 3.32
C VAL A 36 -4.73 -7.69 4.61
N CYS A 37 -4.36 -8.83 5.17
CA CYS A 37 -3.50 -8.85 6.35
C CYS A 37 -2.09 -8.29 6.07
N ASP A 38 -1.49 -7.61 7.06
CA ASP A 38 -0.13 -7.04 6.98
C ASP A 38 0.93 -8.06 6.50
N LYS A 39 0.85 -9.30 6.99
CA LYS A 39 1.75 -10.37 6.57
C LYS A 39 1.62 -10.67 5.07
N THR A 40 0.39 -10.84 4.58
CA THR A 40 0.11 -11.14 3.17
C THR A 40 0.60 -10.00 2.28
N LEU A 41 0.34 -8.74 2.68
CA LEU A 41 0.81 -7.59 1.94
C LEU A 41 2.34 -7.52 1.90
N ARG A 42 3.03 -7.83 3.01
CA ARG A 42 4.50 -7.90 3.03
C ARG A 42 5.05 -8.94 2.07
N ASP A 43 4.40 -10.10 2.02
CA ASP A 43 4.82 -11.18 1.13
C ASP A 43 4.62 -10.75 -0.34
N TRP A 44 3.46 -10.18 -0.70
CA TRP A 44 3.23 -9.64 -2.06
C TRP A 44 4.18 -8.51 -2.44
N VAL A 45 4.47 -7.58 -1.52
CA VAL A 45 5.40 -6.47 -1.77
C VAL A 45 6.84 -6.97 -1.95
N ARG A 46 7.23 -8.02 -1.23
CA ARG A 46 8.54 -8.67 -1.41
C ARG A 46 8.62 -9.42 -2.74
N GLU A 47 7.57 -10.15 -3.10
CA GLU A 47 7.50 -10.92 -4.35
C GLU A 47 7.44 -10.02 -5.59
N SER A 48 6.70 -8.91 -5.52
CA SER A 48 6.62 -7.90 -6.58
C SER A 48 7.85 -6.99 -6.67
N GLY A 49 8.69 -6.95 -5.62
CA GLY A 49 9.81 -6.01 -5.54
C GLY A 49 9.37 -4.55 -5.33
N ALA A 50 8.14 -4.31 -4.88
CA ALA A 50 7.60 -2.97 -4.62
C ALA A 50 8.07 -2.36 -3.27
N GLU A 51 9.00 -3.00 -2.55
CA GLU A 51 9.54 -2.54 -1.26
C GLU A 51 10.61 -1.44 -1.44
N TYR A 52 10.36 -0.23 -0.95
CA TYR A 52 11.33 0.87 -0.90
C TYR A 52 11.74 1.18 0.54
N LYS A 53 13.02 0.94 0.85
CA LYS A 53 13.60 1.28 2.16
C LYS A 53 14.25 2.66 2.08
N ILE A 54 13.62 3.64 2.72
CA ILE A 54 14.15 5.01 2.82
C ILE A 54 14.48 5.28 4.29
N GLY A 55 15.77 5.22 4.62
CA GLY A 55 16.24 5.38 6.00
C GLY A 55 15.68 4.30 6.93
N ARG A 56 14.84 4.70 7.89
CA ARG A 56 14.17 3.80 8.85
C ARG A 56 12.71 3.49 8.50
N MET A 57 12.25 3.90 7.32
CA MET A 57 10.86 3.73 6.89
C MET A 57 10.80 2.83 5.66
N VAL A 58 9.73 2.04 5.57
CA VAL A 58 9.42 1.22 4.39
C VAL A 58 8.19 1.79 3.71
N LEU A 59 8.31 2.00 2.41
CA LEU A 59 7.25 2.43 1.51
C LEU A 59 7.01 1.35 0.46
N ILE A 60 5.77 1.28 0.01
CA ILE A 60 5.26 0.34 -1.00
C ILE A 60 4.93 1.18 -2.23
N ASN A 61 5.43 0.77 -3.39
CA ASN A 61 4.98 1.36 -4.66
C ASN A 61 3.75 0.61 -5.17
N THR A 62 2.60 1.27 -5.15
CA THR A 62 1.33 0.64 -5.57
C THR A 62 1.31 0.29 -7.04
N ASN A 63 1.97 1.06 -7.92
CA ASN A 63 1.97 0.74 -9.36
C ASN A 63 2.64 -0.60 -9.66
N ILE A 64 3.81 -0.87 -9.04
CA ILE A 64 4.53 -2.13 -9.23
C ILE A 64 3.73 -3.29 -8.63
N LEU A 65 3.09 -3.05 -7.48
CA LEU A 65 2.25 -4.05 -6.83
C LEU A 65 0.99 -4.36 -7.66
N ASP A 66 0.35 -3.34 -8.25
CA ASP A 66 -0.82 -3.48 -9.11
C ASP A 66 -0.48 -4.21 -10.41
N GLU A 67 0.63 -3.85 -11.08
CA GLU A 67 1.14 -4.58 -12.24
C GLU A 67 1.41 -6.06 -11.91
N TRP A 68 1.98 -6.32 -10.73
CA TRP A 68 2.18 -7.68 -10.26
C TRP A 68 0.84 -8.38 -10.03
N LEU A 69 -0.10 -7.78 -9.31
CA LEU A 69 -1.45 -8.32 -9.06
C LEU A 69 -2.21 -8.62 -10.37
N GLU A 70 -2.08 -7.77 -11.39
CA GLU A 70 -2.66 -8.01 -12.71
C GLU A 70 -2.11 -9.27 -13.39
N ASN A 71 -0.84 -9.63 -13.16
CA ASN A 71 -0.26 -10.88 -13.65
C ASN A 71 -0.82 -12.12 -12.92
N PHE A 72 -1.31 -11.97 -11.69
CA PHE A 72 -2.02 -13.05 -10.96
C PHE A 72 -3.51 -13.11 -11.30
N ARG A 73 -4.03 -12.22 -12.16
CA ARG A 73 -5.42 -12.26 -12.61
C ARG A 73 -5.64 -13.56 -13.34
N THR A 74 -6.23 -14.53 -12.64
CA THR A 74 -6.60 -15.83 -13.20
C THR A 74 -7.44 -15.58 -14.45
N SER A 75 -6.88 -15.87 -15.62
CA SER A 75 -7.71 -16.25 -16.76
C SER A 75 -8.61 -17.35 -16.23
N LYS A 76 -9.91 -17.08 -16.08
CA LYS A 76 -10.91 -18.09 -15.71
C LYS A 76 -10.71 -19.29 -16.63
N GLN A 77 -9.95 -20.27 -16.18
CA GLN A 77 -9.93 -21.60 -16.75
C GLN A 77 -11.02 -22.36 -15.99
N TYR A 78 -12.26 -22.14 -16.40
CA TYR A 78 -13.40 -23.01 -16.10
C TYR A 78 -14.04 -23.38 -17.43
#